data_AF-A0A5J5CCX2-F1
#
_entry.id   AF-A0A5J5CCX2-F1
#
_cell.length_a   1.000
_cell.length_b   1.000
_cell.length_c   1.000
_cell.angle_alpha   90.00
_cell.angle_beta   90.00
_cell.angle_gamma   90.00
#
_symmetry.space_group_name_H-M   'P 1'
#
loop_
_entity.id
_entity.type
_entity.pdbx_description
1 polymer ?
#
loop_
_entity_poly.entity_id
_entity_poly.type
_entity_poly.pdbx_seq_one_letter_code
_entity_poly.pdbx_strand_id
1 'polypeptide(L)'
;METRTSNHRAALMTVKESVSTDIQTRKEQVLCEPRQKLRIFYQFLYNNNTRQQTEARDDLHCPWCTLNCSKLYSLLKHLKLSHSRFIFNYVPHPKGARIDVSINECYDGSYVGNPQDIHSQPGFAFSRNGPVKRTAVTHILVCRPKRTKPSLSEFLESEDGELEQQRTYVSGHNRLYFHSDSCMPLRPQEMEEDSEDERDPEWLREKTATQLDEFTDVNEGEKEVMKLWNLHVMKYGFIADNQMNQAIMLFAENTGAHIIRRNLCRNFLLHLVSMHDFNLVSTATIDRAMARLRQIQEELPDTEEQQQDHTVVSAGSYNGNA
;
A
#
# COMPACT_ATOMS: atom_id res chain seq x y z
N MET A 1 -47.49 37.00 -18.14
CA MET A 1 -48.37 37.85 -17.32
C MET A 1 -47.73 37.90 -15.94
N GLU A 2 -47.17 38.98 -15.43
CA GLU A 2 -47.25 40.39 -15.77
C GLU A 2 -45.90 41.07 -15.53
N THR A 3 -45.61 41.99 -16.43
CA THR A 3 -44.57 43.01 -16.43
C THR A 3 -44.81 44.09 -15.36
N ARG A 4 -43.74 44.67 -14.80
CA ARG A 4 -43.71 46.14 -14.62
C ARG A 4 -42.29 46.70 -14.54
N THR A 5 -42.19 47.84 -15.22
CA THR A 5 -41.03 48.58 -15.72
C THR A 5 -40.56 49.68 -14.78
N SER A 6 -39.40 50.24 -15.14
CA SER A 6 -38.57 51.29 -14.55
C SER A 6 -39.23 52.67 -14.32
N ASN A 7 -38.60 53.52 -13.48
CA ASN A 7 -37.90 54.72 -13.96
C ASN A 7 -37.24 55.61 -12.88
N HIS A 8 -35.97 55.96 -13.17
CA HIS A 8 -35.24 57.24 -13.04
C HIS A 8 -35.13 58.01 -11.71
N ARG A 9 -33.88 58.33 -11.34
CA ARG A 9 -33.32 59.70 -11.50
C ARG A 9 -31.79 59.73 -11.40
N ALA A 10 -31.15 60.20 -12.46
CA ALA A 10 -29.74 60.61 -12.52
C ALA A 10 -29.67 62.14 -12.34
N ALA A 11 -28.66 62.65 -11.64
CA ALA A 11 -28.37 64.07 -11.54
C ALA A 11 -27.04 64.38 -12.22
N LEU A 12 -27.11 65.16 -13.31
CA LEU A 12 -26.02 65.91 -13.95
C LEU A 12 -25.81 67.22 -13.20
N MET A 13 -24.55 67.67 -13.04
CA MET A 13 -24.18 69.09 -13.03
C MET A 13 -22.81 69.24 -13.74
N THR A 14 -22.79 69.70 -14.99
CA THR A 14 -22.57 71.08 -15.49
C THR A 14 -21.08 71.44 -15.64
N VAL A 15 -20.65 71.47 -16.90
CA VAL A 15 -19.35 71.92 -17.42
C VAL A 15 -19.31 73.45 -17.50
N LYS A 16 -18.16 74.06 -17.14
CA LYS A 16 -17.80 75.41 -17.56
C LYS A 16 -16.29 75.50 -17.81
N GLU A 17 -15.90 75.53 -19.08
CA GLU A 17 -14.60 76.03 -19.61
C GLU A 17 -14.57 77.57 -19.49
N SER A 18 -13.47 78.33 -19.53
CA SER A 18 -12.01 78.16 -19.65
C SER A 18 -11.40 79.56 -19.45
N VAL A 19 -10.18 79.70 -18.89
CA VAL A 19 -9.25 80.82 -19.21
C VAL A 19 -7.81 80.33 -19.03
N SER A 20 -7.00 80.51 -20.07
CA SER A 20 -5.58 80.19 -20.21
C SER A 20 -4.66 81.05 -19.33
N THR A 21 -3.52 80.50 -18.92
CA THR A 21 -2.25 81.24 -18.83
C THR A 21 -1.08 80.25 -18.79
N ASP A 22 -0.26 80.29 -19.84
CA ASP A 22 1.07 79.69 -19.93
C ASP A 22 1.97 80.16 -18.79
N ILE A 23 2.78 79.27 -18.19
CA ILE A 23 4.14 79.56 -17.68
C ILE A 23 4.94 78.23 -17.59
N GLN A 24 5.80 78.05 -18.59
CA GLN A 24 7.14 77.46 -18.62
C GLN A 24 7.46 76.23 -17.74
N THR A 25 7.66 75.12 -18.46
CA THR A 25 8.44 73.94 -18.10
C THR A 25 9.83 74.28 -17.56
N ARG A 26 10.13 73.86 -16.31
CA ARG A 26 11.50 73.67 -15.83
C ARG A 26 11.72 72.17 -15.65
N LYS A 27 12.43 71.56 -16.62
CA LYS A 27 12.94 70.18 -16.54
C LYS A 27 13.94 70.12 -15.39
N GLU A 28 13.53 69.57 -14.26
CA GLU A 28 14.45 69.17 -13.21
C GLU A 28 15.02 67.80 -13.60
N GLN A 29 16.27 67.80 -14.07
CA GLN A 29 17.05 66.61 -14.29
C GLN A 29 17.31 65.94 -12.93
N VAL A 30 16.49 64.96 -12.59
CA VAL A 30 16.83 64.00 -11.54
C VAL A 30 18.05 63.22 -12.03
N LEU A 31 19.20 63.52 -11.45
CA LEU A 31 20.42 62.74 -11.57
C LEU A 31 20.10 61.31 -11.08
N CYS A 32 19.83 60.41 -12.02
CA CYS A 32 19.63 59.01 -11.72
C CYS A 32 21.00 58.45 -11.29
N GLU A 33 21.22 58.29 -9.98
CA GLU A 33 22.35 57.51 -9.49
C GLU A 33 22.34 56.15 -10.21
N PRO A 34 23.50 55.64 -10.67
CA PRO A 34 23.55 54.33 -11.29
C PRO A 34 23.06 53.32 -10.25
N ARG A 35 21.87 52.76 -10.47
CA ARG A 35 21.31 51.67 -9.64
C ARG A 35 22.42 50.66 -9.42
N GLN A 36 22.90 50.55 -8.18
CA GLN A 36 23.96 49.60 -7.82
C GLN A 36 23.56 48.22 -8.37
N LYS A 37 24.40 47.65 -9.25
CA LYS A 37 24.14 46.34 -9.82
C LYS A 37 24.05 45.34 -8.67
N LEU A 38 22.92 44.64 -8.58
CA LEU A 38 22.68 43.65 -7.54
C LEU A 38 23.71 42.54 -7.68
N ARG A 39 24.56 42.36 -6.67
CA ARG A 39 25.52 41.24 -6.60
C ARG A 39 24.94 40.05 -5.88
N ILE A 40 25.11 38.88 -6.46
CA ILE A 40 24.67 37.61 -5.88
C ILE A 40 25.89 36.82 -5.42
N PHE A 41 25.92 36.47 -4.14
CA PHE A 41 26.96 35.65 -3.54
C PHE A 41 26.41 34.25 -3.27
N TYR A 42 27.02 33.21 -3.82
CA TYR A 42 26.67 31.83 -3.48
C TYR A 42 27.64 31.30 -2.42
N GLN A 43 27.09 30.70 -1.38
CA GLN A 43 27.85 30.08 -0.31
C GLN A 43 27.45 28.61 -0.18
N PHE A 44 28.37 27.72 -0.51
CA PHE A 44 28.17 26.28 -0.44
C PHE A 44 28.51 25.80 0.97
N LEU A 45 27.54 25.19 1.62
CA LEU A 45 27.64 24.63 2.96
C LEU A 45 27.72 23.11 2.86
N TYR A 46 28.73 22.52 3.49
CA TYR A 46 28.86 21.07 3.61
C TYR A 46 28.92 20.67 5.09
N ASN A 47 27.92 19.91 5.52
CA ASN A 47 27.71 19.45 6.90
C ASN A 47 27.90 20.55 7.97
N ASN A 48 27.55 21.80 7.65
CA ASN A 48 27.78 23.01 8.45
C ASN A 48 29.24 23.29 8.89
N ASN A 49 30.19 22.41 8.54
CA ASN A 49 31.57 22.43 9.00
C ASN A 49 32.50 23.07 7.98
N THR A 50 32.25 22.88 6.68
CA THR A 50 33.03 23.50 5.61
C THR A 50 32.14 24.45 4.82
N ARG A 51 32.70 25.63 4.53
CA ARG A 51 32.02 26.72 3.84
C ARG A 51 32.91 27.17 2.69
N GLN A 52 32.38 27.13 1.48
CA GLN A 52 33.05 27.67 0.31
C GLN A 52 32.16 28.78 -0.27
N GLN A 53 32.69 29.99 -0.29
CA GLN A 53 32.04 31.10 -0.96
C GLN A 53 32.59 31.19 -2.39
N THR A 54 31.71 31.18 -3.38
CA THR A 54 32.11 31.39 -4.78
C THR A 54 32.04 32.87 -5.13
N GLU A 55 32.58 33.20 -6.30
CA GLU A 55 32.61 34.55 -6.85
C GLU A 55 31.21 35.20 -6.92
N ALA A 56 31.17 36.51 -6.68
CA ALA A 56 29.96 37.30 -6.79
C ALA A 56 29.54 37.41 -8.26
N ARG A 57 28.32 36.99 -8.56
CA ARG A 57 27.74 37.15 -9.90
C ARG A 57 26.97 38.46 -9.98
N ASP A 58 27.21 39.21 -11.06
CA ASP A 58 26.51 40.46 -11.37
C ASP A 58 25.26 40.22 -12.25
N ASP A 59 24.96 38.95 -12.58
CA ASP A 59 23.86 38.54 -13.46
C ASP A 59 22.82 37.64 -12.76
N LEU A 60 21.56 37.76 -13.19
CA LEU A 60 20.41 36.99 -12.67
C LEU A 60 20.17 35.69 -13.46
N HIS A 61 21.24 35.09 -13.99
CA HIS A 61 21.17 33.78 -14.64
C HIS A 61 21.34 32.66 -13.62
N CYS A 62 20.57 31.60 -13.81
CA CYS A 62 20.76 30.38 -13.03
C CYS A 62 22.17 29.79 -13.30
N PRO A 63 22.97 29.49 -12.27
CA PRO A 63 24.30 28.89 -12.45
C PRO A 63 24.29 27.50 -13.09
N TRP A 64 23.19 26.76 -13.01
CA TRP A 64 23.09 25.38 -13.50
C TRP A 64 22.47 25.27 -14.90
N CYS A 65 21.32 25.89 -15.13
CA CYS A 65 20.57 25.77 -16.39
C CYS A 65 20.63 27.03 -17.27
N THR A 66 21.38 28.05 -16.85
CA THR A 66 21.59 29.33 -17.55
C THR A 66 20.33 30.13 -17.86
N LEU A 67 19.18 29.79 -17.25
CA LEU A 67 17.92 30.52 -17.40
C LEU A 67 18.05 31.96 -16.89
N ASN A 68 17.72 32.94 -17.75
CA ASN A 68 17.66 34.35 -17.38
C ASN A 68 16.37 34.65 -16.60
N CYS A 69 16.48 34.80 -15.29
CA CYS A 69 15.31 35.00 -14.42
C CYS A 69 14.87 36.47 -14.34
N SER A 70 15.69 37.42 -14.80
CA SER A 70 15.44 38.87 -14.84
C SER A 70 15.18 39.58 -13.50
N LYS A 71 14.72 38.87 -12.46
CA LYS A 71 14.44 39.35 -11.10
C LYS A 71 14.97 38.35 -10.08
N LEU A 72 15.45 38.84 -8.94
CA LEU A 72 15.92 38.00 -7.82
C LEU A 72 14.83 37.06 -7.32
N TYR A 73 13.59 37.56 -7.17
CA TYR A 73 12.43 36.75 -6.77
C TYR A 73 12.26 35.52 -7.68
N SER A 74 12.27 35.73 -9.00
CA SER A 74 12.11 34.66 -9.98
C SER A 74 13.28 33.68 -9.94
N LEU A 75 14.50 34.19 -9.73
CA LEU A 75 15.69 33.35 -9.56
C LEU A 75 15.57 32.44 -8.34
N LEU A 76 15.17 32.99 -7.19
CA LEU A 76 14.98 32.22 -5.95
C LEU A 76 13.89 31.16 -6.09
N LYS A 77 12.72 31.50 -6.67
CA LYS A 77 11.68 30.50 -6.99
C LYS A 77 12.21 29.40 -7.92
N HIS A 78 12.92 29.78 -8.98
CA HIS A 78 13.47 28.82 -9.94
C HIS A 78 14.49 27.88 -9.28
N LEU A 79 15.42 28.41 -8.49
CA LEU A 79 16.40 27.59 -7.77
C LEU A 79 15.72 26.58 -6.85
N LYS A 80 14.80 27.03 -5.98
CA LYS A 80 14.07 26.15 -5.04
C LYS A 80 13.21 25.09 -5.75
N LEU A 81 12.58 25.42 -6.88
CA LEU A 81 11.61 24.51 -7.53
C LEU A 81 12.22 23.60 -8.61
N SER A 82 13.22 24.07 -9.35
CA SER A 82 13.80 23.33 -10.49
C SER A 82 15.07 22.55 -10.12
N HIS A 83 15.72 22.90 -9.02
CA HIS A 83 16.95 22.26 -8.55
C HIS A 83 16.79 21.65 -7.15
N SER A 84 15.70 20.88 -6.96
CA SER A 84 15.26 20.32 -5.67
C SER A 84 16.24 19.35 -4.98
N ARG A 85 17.31 18.92 -5.66
CA ARG A 85 18.43 18.17 -5.05
C ARG A 85 19.25 19.03 -4.09
N PHE A 86 19.15 20.36 -4.21
CA PHE A 86 19.79 21.31 -3.31
C PHE A 86 18.73 22.11 -2.54
N ILE A 87 19.10 22.56 -1.35
CA ILE A 87 18.33 23.51 -0.55
C ILE A 87 18.97 24.88 -0.73
N PHE A 88 18.14 25.89 -1.01
CA PHE A 88 18.57 27.27 -1.23
C PHE A 88 17.97 28.17 -0.15
N ASN A 89 18.82 28.78 0.66
CA ASN A 89 18.42 29.72 1.70
C ASN A 89 18.83 31.13 1.31
N TYR A 90 17.85 32.04 1.24
CA TYR A 90 18.10 33.43 0.92
C TYR A 90 18.50 34.21 2.17
N VAL A 91 19.64 34.89 2.10
CA VAL A 91 20.11 35.77 3.17
C VAL A 91 20.36 37.18 2.61
N PRO A 92 19.66 38.21 3.11
CA PRO A 92 19.91 39.59 2.72
C PRO A 92 21.35 39.99 3.03
N HIS A 93 22.05 40.61 2.07
CA HIS A 93 23.43 41.02 2.23
C HIS A 93 23.58 42.52 1.92
N PRO A 94 24.36 43.31 2.67
CA PRO A 94 24.49 44.76 2.43
C PRO A 94 24.94 45.12 1.00
N LYS A 95 25.67 44.22 0.34
CA LYS A 95 26.16 44.37 -1.04
C LYS A 95 25.27 43.71 -2.09
N GLY A 96 24.09 43.20 -1.72
CA GLY A 96 23.15 42.54 -2.64
C GLY A 96 22.40 41.36 -2.01
N ALA A 97 22.55 40.17 -2.58
CA ALA A 97 21.88 38.96 -2.12
C ALA A 97 22.89 37.84 -1.86
N ARG A 98 22.77 37.14 -0.74
CA ARG A 98 23.50 35.91 -0.49
C ARG A 98 22.55 34.71 -0.57
N ILE A 99 22.98 33.65 -1.23
CA ILE A 99 22.24 32.40 -1.36
C ILE A 99 23.12 31.30 -0.80
N ASP A 100 22.70 30.76 0.34
CA ASP A 100 23.36 29.63 0.97
C ASP A 100 22.79 28.34 0.34
N VAL A 101 23.69 27.51 -0.19
CA VAL A 101 23.36 26.28 -0.92
C VAL A 101 23.82 25.08 -0.09
N SER A 102 22.92 24.16 0.21
CA SER A 102 23.23 22.88 0.86
C SER A 102 22.60 21.71 0.11
N ILE A 103 23.01 20.49 0.43
CA ILE A 103 22.43 19.28 -0.16
C ILE A 103 21.07 19.00 0.51
N ASN A 104 20.08 18.56 -0.27
CA ASN A 104 18.81 18.09 0.25
C ASN A 104 18.88 16.59 0.57
N GLU A 105 19.00 16.24 1.85
CA GLU A 105 19.06 14.84 2.30
C GLU A 105 17.74 14.08 2.12
N CYS A 106 16.61 14.79 2.05
CA CYS A 106 15.29 14.21 1.88
C CYS A 106 14.90 14.01 0.39
N TYR A 107 15.79 14.35 -0.55
CA TYR A 107 15.53 14.12 -1.97
C TYR A 107 15.54 12.60 -2.25
N ASP A 108 14.35 12.00 -2.35
CA ASP A 108 14.18 10.56 -2.49
C ASP A 108 14.57 10.05 -3.89
N GLY A 109 14.37 10.85 -4.93
CA GLY A 109 14.71 10.51 -6.33
C GLY A 109 14.14 9.18 -6.80
N SER A 110 13.10 8.69 -6.12
CA SER A 110 12.58 7.34 -6.25
C SER A 110 11.81 7.19 -7.58
N TYR A 111 11.72 5.96 -8.07
CA TYR A 111 11.05 5.69 -9.34
C TYR A 111 9.54 5.93 -9.22
N VAL A 112 9.00 6.81 -10.07
CA VAL A 112 7.56 7.10 -10.16
C VAL A 112 6.99 6.39 -11.39
N GLY A 113 6.44 5.19 -11.18
CA GLY A 113 5.83 4.39 -12.23
C GLY A 113 5.08 3.20 -11.65
N ASN A 114 5.07 2.06 -12.35
CA ASN A 114 4.51 0.84 -11.80
C ASN A 114 5.46 0.29 -10.72
N PRO A 115 5.06 0.18 -9.44
CA PRO A 115 5.95 -0.30 -8.38
C PRO A 115 6.53 -1.71 -8.62
N GLN A 116 5.86 -2.51 -9.45
CA GLN A 116 6.29 -3.88 -9.79
C GLN A 116 7.49 -3.93 -10.74
N ASP A 117 7.75 -2.85 -11.49
CA ASP A 117 8.86 -2.80 -12.43
C ASP A 117 10.21 -2.87 -11.70
N ILE A 118 10.27 -2.39 -10.45
CA ILE A 118 11.46 -2.41 -9.59
C ILE A 118 11.91 -3.85 -9.26
N HIS A 119 10.95 -4.77 -9.13
CA HIS A 119 11.20 -6.17 -8.74
C HIS A 119 11.16 -7.12 -9.94
N SER A 120 11.07 -6.57 -11.15
CA SER A 120 11.08 -7.35 -12.38
C SER A 120 12.48 -7.86 -12.70
N GLN A 121 12.58 -9.03 -13.32
CA GLN A 121 13.86 -9.61 -13.71
C GLN A 121 14.64 -8.64 -14.62
N PRO A 122 15.97 -8.52 -14.46
CA PRO A 122 16.80 -7.67 -15.31
C PRO A 122 16.55 -7.97 -16.79
N GLY A 123 16.34 -6.93 -17.60
CA GLY A 123 16.01 -7.05 -19.03
C GLY A 123 14.51 -7.05 -19.35
N PHE A 124 13.65 -7.33 -18.37
CA PHE A 124 12.18 -7.21 -18.50
C PHE A 124 11.62 -5.98 -17.77
N ALA A 125 12.34 -5.47 -16.76
CA ALA A 125 12.02 -4.23 -16.09
C ALA A 125 11.88 -3.07 -17.09
N PHE A 126 10.86 -2.23 -16.89
CA PHE A 126 10.54 -1.09 -17.76
C PHE A 126 10.27 -1.43 -19.22
N SER A 127 9.99 -2.70 -19.54
CA SER A 127 9.60 -3.10 -20.89
C SER A 127 8.29 -2.42 -21.26
N ARG A 128 8.30 -1.66 -22.35
CA ARG A 128 7.11 -0.98 -22.89
C ARG A 128 6.49 -1.80 -24.01
N ASN A 129 6.50 -3.12 -23.86
CA ASN A 129 6.16 -4.07 -24.90
C ASN A 129 4.65 -4.39 -24.95
N GLY A 130 3.86 -3.81 -24.04
CA GLY A 130 2.41 -3.94 -24.06
C GLY A 130 1.73 -3.30 -22.85
N PRO A 131 0.39 -3.23 -22.84
CA PRO A 131 -0.40 -2.81 -21.69
C PRO A 131 -0.26 -3.78 -20.50
N VAL A 132 -0.23 -3.24 -19.27
CA VAL A 132 -0.13 -4.01 -18.02
C VAL A 132 -1.19 -3.53 -17.03
N LYS A 133 -1.88 -4.46 -16.35
CA LYS A 133 -2.85 -4.15 -15.27
C LYS A 133 -2.09 -3.65 -14.03
N ARG A 134 -2.61 -2.63 -13.36
CA ARG A 134 -2.09 -2.09 -12.10
C ARG A 134 -3.22 -1.66 -11.17
N THR A 135 -2.92 -1.43 -9.89
CA THR A 135 -3.86 -0.87 -8.93
C THR A 135 -4.27 0.55 -9.34
N ALA A 136 -5.55 0.88 -9.13
CA ALA A 136 -6.06 2.22 -9.40
C ALA A 136 -5.62 3.19 -8.29
N VAL A 137 -4.99 4.29 -8.68
CA VAL A 137 -4.55 5.36 -7.76
C VAL A 137 -4.94 6.70 -8.37
N THR A 138 -5.54 7.56 -7.54
CA THR A 138 -5.92 8.93 -7.94
C THR A 138 -5.24 9.94 -7.02
N HIS A 139 -4.58 10.94 -7.61
CA HIS A 139 -3.92 12.03 -6.91
C HIS A 139 -4.60 13.35 -7.20
N ILE A 140 -4.84 14.15 -6.17
CA ILE A 140 -5.25 15.55 -6.32
C ILE A 140 -4.06 16.43 -5.95
N LEU A 141 -3.43 17.05 -6.96
CA LEU A 141 -2.21 17.86 -6.77
C LEU A 141 -2.51 19.34 -6.52
N VAL A 142 -3.50 19.91 -7.21
CA VAL A 142 -3.82 21.34 -7.14
C VAL A 142 -5.32 21.52 -6.93
N CYS A 143 -5.68 22.20 -5.84
CA CYS A 143 -7.04 22.64 -5.58
C CYS A 143 -7.00 24.09 -5.09
N ARG A 144 -7.85 24.97 -5.66
CA ARG A 144 -8.01 26.38 -5.25
C ARG A 144 -6.67 27.14 -5.05
N PRO A 145 -5.95 27.48 -6.14
CA PRO A 145 -4.66 28.14 -6.02
C PRO A 145 -4.79 29.53 -5.38
N LYS A 146 -3.98 29.79 -4.35
CA LYS A 146 -3.82 31.14 -3.77
C LYS A 146 -3.04 32.01 -4.76
N ARG A 147 -3.53 33.22 -5.04
CA ARG A 147 -2.87 34.19 -5.94
C ARG A 147 -2.33 35.37 -5.13
N THR A 148 -1.28 35.12 -4.35
CA THR A 148 -0.57 36.15 -3.59
C THR A 148 0.36 36.96 -4.51
N LYS A 149 0.68 38.19 -4.10
CA LYS A 149 1.64 39.03 -4.83
C LYS A 149 3.07 38.59 -4.49
N PRO A 150 4.01 38.63 -5.45
CA PRO A 150 5.40 38.24 -5.21
C PRO A 150 6.06 39.18 -4.19
N SER A 151 6.65 38.60 -3.14
CA SER A 151 7.41 39.31 -2.10
C SER A 151 8.67 38.52 -1.77
N LEU A 152 9.78 39.20 -1.47
CA LEU A 152 10.99 38.53 -1.00
C LEU A 152 10.89 38.06 0.45
N SER A 153 9.91 38.56 1.21
CA SER A 153 9.68 38.16 2.61
C SER A 153 9.38 36.66 2.75
N GLU A 154 8.73 36.06 1.74
CA GLU A 154 8.39 34.63 1.75
C GLU A 154 9.61 33.71 1.82
N PHE A 155 10.81 34.20 1.43
CA PHE A 155 12.04 33.41 1.48
C PHE A 155 12.81 33.55 2.80
N LEU A 156 12.34 34.41 3.70
CA LEU A 156 12.93 34.66 5.02
C LEU A 156 12.17 33.94 6.14
N GLU A 157 10.91 33.58 5.88
CA GLU A 157 10.05 32.83 6.79
C GLU A 157 10.38 31.33 6.69
N SER A 158 10.43 30.64 7.82
CA SER A 158 10.64 29.19 7.89
C SER A 158 9.43 28.47 7.27
N GLU A 159 9.65 27.67 6.22
CA GLU A 159 8.59 26.94 5.48
C GLU A 159 7.86 25.84 6.30
N ASP A 160 8.11 25.77 7.62
CA ASP A 160 7.53 24.79 8.54
C ASP A 160 6.00 24.91 8.71
N GLY A 161 5.39 26.05 8.36
CA GLY A 161 3.97 26.32 8.61
C GLY A 161 2.99 26.00 7.47
N GLU A 162 3.46 25.86 6.22
CA GLU A 162 2.56 25.66 5.05
C GLU A 162 2.42 24.19 4.62
N LEU A 163 3.35 23.31 5.02
CA LEU A 163 3.38 21.90 4.61
C LEU A 163 2.16 21.09 5.13
N GLU A 164 1.53 21.51 6.23
CA GLU A 164 0.33 20.84 6.75
C GLU A 164 -0.91 20.96 5.83
N GLN A 165 -0.97 21.97 4.96
CA GLN A 165 -2.13 22.21 4.09
C GLN A 165 -2.08 21.46 2.76
N GLN A 166 -0.96 20.81 2.43
CA GLN A 166 -0.79 20.12 1.15
C GLN A 166 -0.43 18.64 1.35
N ARG A 167 -1.17 17.95 2.23
CA ARG A 167 -1.28 16.50 2.07
C ARG A 167 -1.97 16.24 0.74
N THR A 168 -1.19 15.82 -0.26
CA THR A 168 -1.71 15.28 -1.50
C THR A 168 -2.72 14.22 -1.15
N TYR A 169 -3.99 14.47 -1.43
CA TYR A 169 -5.02 13.46 -1.22
C TYR A 169 -4.75 12.35 -2.23
N VAL A 170 -4.31 11.20 -1.72
CA VAL A 170 -4.12 9.98 -2.49
C VAL A 170 -5.26 9.05 -2.16
N SER A 171 -6.01 8.65 -3.17
CA SER A 171 -7.04 7.63 -3.06
C SER A 171 -6.55 6.35 -3.72
N GLY A 172 -6.63 5.22 -3.01
CA GLY A 172 -6.22 3.90 -3.49
C GLY A 172 -4.84 3.45 -2.99
N HIS A 173 -4.40 2.30 -3.50
CA HIS A 173 -3.18 1.62 -3.08
C HIS A 173 -1.96 2.08 -3.88
N ASN A 174 -1.12 2.93 -3.28
CA ASN A 174 0.08 3.50 -3.90
C ASN A 174 1.40 2.89 -3.34
N ARG A 175 1.37 1.61 -2.96
CA ARG A 175 2.50 0.86 -2.40
C ARG A 175 2.50 -0.55 -2.98
N LEU A 176 3.69 -1.14 -3.08
CA LEU A 176 3.86 -2.55 -3.39
C LEU A 176 3.60 -3.41 -2.13
N TYR A 177 2.69 -4.37 -2.26
CA TYR A 177 2.43 -5.38 -1.23
C TYR A 177 3.28 -6.62 -1.47
N PHE A 178 3.44 -7.40 -0.42
CA PHE A 178 4.21 -8.64 -0.43
C PHE A 178 3.38 -9.73 0.24
N HIS A 179 3.50 -10.95 -0.27
CA HIS A 179 2.97 -12.16 0.38
C HIS A 179 3.62 -12.32 1.77
N SER A 180 2.85 -12.71 2.77
CA SER A 180 3.32 -12.69 4.16
C SER A 180 4.28 -13.85 4.47
N ASP A 181 4.10 -14.98 3.79
CA ASP A 181 4.87 -16.21 3.98
C ASP A 181 6.23 -16.19 3.27
N SER A 182 6.28 -15.58 2.08
CA SER A 182 7.37 -15.69 1.11
C SER A 182 8.10 -14.37 0.88
N CYS A 183 7.53 -13.25 1.35
CA CYS A 183 8.05 -11.90 1.09
C CYS A 183 8.22 -11.60 -0.40
N MET A 184 7.46 -12.28 -1.27
CA MET A 184 7.48 -12.07 -2.71
C MET A 184 6.50 -10.95 -3.10
N PRO A 185 6.80 -10.16 -4.16
CA PRO A 185 5.93 -9.05 -4.54
C PRO A 185 4.57 -9.52 -5.03
N LEU A 186 3.50 -8.95 -4.46
CA LEU A 186 2.10 -9.30 -4.75
C LEU A 186 1.64 -8.63 -6.05
N ARG A 187 1.03 -9.42 -6.95
CA ARG A 187 0.49 -8.89 -8.21
C ARG A 187 -0.88 -8.22 -8.00
N PRO A 188 -1.30 -7.29 -8.87
CA PRO A 188 -2.55 -6.56 -8.67
C PRO A 188 -3.79 -7.44 -8.87
N GLN A 189 -3.66 -8.59 -9.55
CA GLN A 189 -4.71 -9.60 -9.67
C GLN A 189 -4.82 -10.47 -8.42
N GLU A 190 -3.70 -10.78 -7.78
CA GLU A 190 -3.64 -11.65 -6.59
C GLU A 190 -4.18 -10.95 -5.35
N MET A 191 -4.05 -9.61 -5.29
CA MET A 191 -4.55 -8.82 -4.16
C MET A 191 -6.07 -8.90 -3.93
N GLU A 192 -6.83 -9.42 -4.90
CA GLU A 192 -8.29 -9.60 -4.76
C GLU A 192 -8.65 -10.87 -3.97
N GLU A 193 -7.74 -11.85 -3.90
CA GLU A 193 -7.94 -13.13 -3.22
C GLU A 193 -6.90 -13.29 -2.11
N ASP A 194 -7.36 -13.33 -0.85
CA ASP A 194 -6.48 -13.60 0.28
C ASP A 194 -6.28 -15.11 0.41
N SER A 195 -5.22 -15.63 -0.21
CA SER A 195 -4.88 -17.05 -0.16
C SER A 195 -4.34 -17.51 1.20
N GLU A 196 -4.17 -16.61 2.17
CA GLU A 196 -3.48 -16.88 3.43
C GLU A 196 -4.43 -17.04 4.65
N ASP A 197 -5.75 -16.89 4.47
CA ASP A 197 -6.75 -16.93 5.56
C ASP A 197 -7.25 -18.36 5.92
N GLU A 198 -6.42 -19.39 5.72
CA GLU A 198 -6.79 -20.77 6.05
C GLU A 198 -6.84 -20.99 7.58
N ARG A 199 -7.97 -21.53 8.07
CA ARG A 199 -8.18 -21.78 9.51
C ARG A 199 -7.50 -23.06 10.02
N ASP A 200 -7.30 -24.05 9.15
CA ASP A 200 -6.74 -25.37 9.48
C ASP A 200 -5.40 -25.61 8.76
N PRO A 201 -4.33 -24.85 9.12
CA PRO A 201 -3.06 -24.93 8.39
C PRO A 201 -2.45 -26.33 8.48
N GLU A 202 -1.79 -26.76 7.40
CA GLU A 202 -1.29 -28.13 7.25
C GLU A 202 -0.39 -28.59 8.40
N TRP A 203 0.51 -27.72 8.85
CA TRP A 203 1.41 -28.03 9.96
C TRP A 203 0.66 -28.36 11.26
N LEU A 204 -0.50 -27.76 11.50
CA LEU A 204 -1.31 -28.01 12.69
C LEU A 204 -2.05 -29.36 12.57
N ARG A 205 -2.47 -29.72 11.36
CA ARG A 205 -3.07 -31.03 11.07
C ARG A 205 -2.08 -32.17 11.25
N GLU A 206 -0.84 -31.99 10.80
CA GLU A 206 0.23 -32.97 11.01
C GLU A 206 0.57 -33.07 12.50
N LYS A 207 0.75 -31.93 13.17
CA LYS A 207 1.07 -31.88 14.60
C LYS A 207 0.06 -32.60 15.48
N THR A 208 -1.24 -32.42 15.24
CA THR A 208 -2.28 -33.11 16.04
C THR A 208 -2.23 -34.63 15.82
N ALA A 209 -1.94 -35.08 14.60
CA ALA A 209 -1.80 -36.51 14.30
C ALA A 209 -0.56 -37.12 14.97
N THR A 210 0.59 -36.45 14.89
CA THR A 210 1.83 -36.90 15.54
C THR A 210 1.69 -36.94 17.07
N GLN A 211 1.07 -35.93 17.67
CA GLN A 211 0.82 -35.92 19.12
C GLN A 211 -0.04 -37.09 19.59
N LEU A 212 -1.01 -37.54 18.78
CA LEU A 212 -1.83 -38.70 19.10
C LEU A 212 -1.06 -40.03 18.96
N ASP A 213 -0.04 -40.09 18.09
CA ASP A 213 0.78 -41.29 17.92
C ASP A 213 1.72 -41.56 19.11
N GLU A 214 2.13 -40.50 19.83
CA GLU A 214 3.03 -40.59 20.98
C GLU A 214 2.42 -41.29 22.21
N PHE A 215 1.10 -41.44 22.27
CA PHE A 215 0.45 -42.16 23.37
C PHE A 215 0.72 -43.67 23.29
N THR A 216 1.34 -44.22 24.33
CA THR A 216 1.67 -45.66 24.42
C THR A 216 0.56 -46.48 25.07
N ASP A 217 -0.38 -45.83 25.74
CA ASP A 217 -1.50 -46.41 26.49
C ASP A 217 -2.84 -46.38 25.73
N VAL A 218 -2.88 -45.81 24.52
CA VAL A 218 -4.07 -45.72 23.67
C VAL A 218 -3.97 -46.70 22.50
N ASN A 219 -5.07 -47.39 22.19
CA ASN A 219 -5.11 -48.34 21.09
C ASN A 219 -5.09 -47.64 19.71
N GLU A 220 -4.50 -48.28 18.70
CA GLU A 220 -4.42 -47.76 17.32
C GLU A 220 -5.80 -47.45 16.72
N GLY A 221 -6.81 -48.25 17.05
CA GLY A 221 -8.18 -48.00 16.59
C GLY A 221 -8.83 -46.75 17.21
N GLU A 222 -8.47 -46.43 18.46
CA GLU A 222 -8.94 -45.22 19.14
C GLU A 222 -8.19 -43.99 18.62
N LYS A 223 -6.86 -44.10 18.47
CA LYS A 223 -6.03 -43.04 17.87
C LYS A 223 -6.55 -42.63 16.49
N GLU A 224 -6.85 -43.59 15.62
CA GLU A 224 -7.32 -43.29 14.27
C GLU A 224 -8.67 -42.54 14.29
N VAL A 225 -9.62 -42.95 15.14
CA VAL A 225 -10.90 -42.24 15.30
C VAL A 225 -10.69 -40.84 15.87
N MET A 226 -9.80 -40.68 16.87
CA MET A 226 -9.47 -39.37 17.45
C MET A 226 -8.82 -38.43 16.42
N LYS A 227 -7.90 -38.93 15.59
CA LYS A 227 -7.26 -38.15 14.52
C LYS A 227 -8.31 -37.65 13.52
N LEU A 228 -9.15 -38.55 13.01
CA LEU A 228 -10.20 -38.20 12.05
C LEU A 228 -11.18 -37.17 12.62
N TRP A 229 -11.59 -37.35 13.88
CA TRP A 229 -12.48 -36.41 14.55
C TRP A 229 -11.82 -35.04 14.73
N ASN A 230 -10.57 -34.98 15.20
CA ASN A 230 -9.86 -33.71 15.37
C ASN A 230 -9.71 -32.96 14.05
N LEU A 231 -9.32 -33.65 12.97
CA LEU A 231 -9.20 -33.04 11.64
C LEU A 231 -10.57 -32.54 11.12
N HIS A 232 -11.64 -33.26 11.40
CA HIS A 232 -12.99 -32.83 11.05
C HIS A 232 -13.39 -31.56 11.81
N VAL A 233 -13.15 -31.51 13.13
CA VAL A 233 -13.44 -30.33 13.95
C VAL A 233 -12.62 -29.11 13.49
N MET A 234 -11.34 -29.30 13.17
CA MET A 234 -10.47 -28.23 12.64
C MET A 234 -10.99 -27.66 11.32
N LYS A 235 -11.37 -28.54 10.38
CA LYS A 235 -11.83 -28.14 9.05
C LYS A 235 -13.11 -27.29 9.09
N TYR A 236 -14.06 -27.65 9.95
CA TYR A 236 -15.36 -26.97 10.02
C TYR A 236 -15.44 -25.89 11.10
N GLY A 237 -14.53 -25.90 12.08
CA GLY A 237 -14.45 -24.87 13.12
C GLY A 237 -15.69 -24.78 14.00
N PHE A 238 -16.20 -25.93 14.48
CA PHE A 238 -17.36 -25.94 15.39
C PHE A 238 -17.01 -25.27 16.73
N ILE A 239 -17.89 -24.39 17.19
CA ILE A 239 -17.69 -23.58 18.41
C ILE A 239 -18.85 -23.68 19.40
N ALA A 240 -20.03 -24.15 18.97
CA ALA A 240 -21.24 -24.16 19.78
C ALA A 240 -21.80 -25.58 19.93
N ASP A 241 -22.30 -25.90 21.12
CA ASP A 241 -22.81 -27.25 21.45
C ASP A 241 -23.96 -27.69 20.55
N ASN A 242 -24.81 -26.74 20.13
CA ASN A 242 -25.91 -27.02 19.21
C ASN A 242 -25.44 -27.55 17.83
N GLN A 243 -24.18 -27.31 17.46
CA GLN A 243 -23.58 -27.79 16.21
C GLN A 243 -23.15 -29.25 16.31
N MET A 244 -22.93 -29.81 17.50
CA MET A 244 -22.36 -31.16 17.67
C MET A 244 -23.22 -32.26 17.06
N ASN A 245 -24.55 -32.09 17.10
CA ASN A 245 -25.46 -33.02 16.44
C ASN A 245 -25.27 -33.04 14.92
N GLN A 246 -25.06 -31.88 14.30
CA GLN A 246 -24.80 -31.78 12.85
C GLN A 246 -23.37 -32.21 12.51
N ALA A 247 -22.41 -31.88 13.36
CA ALA A 247 -21.00 -32.27 13.20
C ALA A 247 -20.85 -33.79 13.11
N ILE A 248 -21.50 -34.54 14.01
CA ILE A 248 -21.46 -36.01 13.97
C ILE A 248 -22.09 -36.58 12.70
N MET A 249 -23.20 -36.02 12.24
CA MET A 249 -23.84 -36.49 10.99
C MET A 249 -22.93 -36.23 9.79
N LEU A 250 -22.34 -35.03 9.71
CA LEU A 250 -21.41 -34.65 8.65
C LEU A 250 -20.11 -35.48 8.71
N PHE A 251 -19.64 -35.80 9.91
CA PHE A 251 -18.50 -36.69 10.13
C PHE A 251 -18.79 -38.09 9.63
N ALA A 252 -19.96 -38.66 9.98
CA ALA A 252 -20.37 -39.98 9.51
C ALA A 252 -20.53 -40.04 7.99
N GLU A 253 -21.00 -38.96 7.35
CA GLU A 253 -21.11 -38.88 5.88
C GLU A 253 -19.74 -38.80 5.20
N ASN A 254 -18.84 -37.93 5.69
CA ASN A 254 -17.56 -37.68 5.04
C ASN A 254 -16.51 -38.78 5.31
N THR A 255 -16.50 -39.33 6.53
CA THR A 255 -15.48 -40.29 6.98
C THR A 255 -16.02 -41.71 7.15
N GLY A 256 -17.33 -41.92 7.01
CA GLY A 256 -17.97 -43.22 7.24
C GLY A 256 -17.39 -44.34 6.39
N ALA A 257 -17.12 -44.09 5.11
CA ALA A 257 -16.51 -45.09 4.23
C ALA A 257 -15.10 -45.51 4.70
N HIS A 258 -14.31 -44.59 5.24
CA HIS A 258 -12.99 -44.90 5.81
C HIS A 258 -13.11 -45.68 7.12
N ILE A 259 -14.05 -45.29 8.00
CA ILE A 259 -14.36 -45.99 9.25
C ILE A 259 -14.75 -47.45 8.98
N ILE A 260 -15.58 -47.70 7.96
CA ILE A 260 -16.04 -49.05 7.59
C ILE A 260 -14.87 -49.88 7.04
N ARG A 261 -14.11 -49.35 6.07
CA ARG A 261 -12.97 -50.06 5.45
C ARG A 261 -11.89 -50.46 6.46
N ARG A 262 -11.68 -49.63 7.49
CA ARG A 262 -10.70 -49.89 8.57
C ARG A 262 -11.29 -50.67 9.75
N ASN A 263 -12.55 -51.09 9.68
CA ASN A 263 -13.26 -51.80 10.75
C ASN A 263 -13.27 -51.04 12.10
N LEU A 264 -13.49 -49.72 12.06
CA LEU A 264 -13.46 -48.82 13.22
C LEU A 264 -14.86 -48.50 13.79
N CYS A 265 -15.92 -49.12 13.29
CA CYS A 265 -17.30 -48.81 13.67
C CYS A 265 -17.56 -48.90 15.19
N ARG A 266 -16.91 -49.84 15.88
CA ARG A 266 -17.02 -49.97 17.35
C ARG A 266 -16.34 -48.82 18.09
N ASN A 267 -15.14 -48.43 17.66
CA ASN A 267 -14.42 -47.28 18.21
C ASN A 267 -15.19 -45.98 17.96
N PHE A 268 -15.79 -45.85 16.78
CA PHE A 268 -16.68 -44.72 16.47
C PHE A 268 -17.90 -44.67 17.39
N LEU A 269 -18.57 -45.81 17.63
CA LEU A 269 -19.69 -45.86 18.58
C LEU A 269 -19.25 -45.46 20.01
N LEU A 270 -18.08 -45.93 20.46
CA LEU A 270 -17.53 -45.53 21.76
C LEU A 270 -17.30 -44.02 21.85
N HIS A 271 -16.78 -43.41 20.77
CA HIS A 271 -16.65 -41.97 20.69
C HIS A 271 -18.01 -41.25 20.78
N LEU A 272 -19.04 -41.75 20.10
CA LEU A 272 -20.40 -41.17 20.19
C LEU A 272 -21.01 -41.27 21.60
N VAL A 273 -20.78 -42.39 22.29
CA VAL A 273 -21.20 -42.56 23.70
C VAL A 273 -20.46 -41.56 24.59
N SER A 274 -19.15 -41.41 24.42
CA SER A 274 -18.37 -40.40 25.14
C SER A 274 -18.91 -38.99 24.91
N MET A 275 -19.25 -38.62 23.68
CA MET A 275 -19.86 -37.32 23.35
C MET A 275 -21.22 -37.11 24.04
N HIS A 276 -22.00 -38.17 24.24
CA HIS A 276 -23.24 -38.12 25.02
C HIS A 276 -22.96 -37.95 26.51
N ASP A 277 -21.95 -38.63 27.05
CA ASP A 277 -21.55 -38.50 28.46
C ASP A 277 -21.08 -37.07 28.79
N PHE A 278 -20.50 -36.36 27.81
CA PHE A 278 -20.20 -34.93 27.89
C PHE A 278 -21.41 -34.01 27.68
N ASN A 279 -22.62 -34.55 27.53
CA ASN A 279 -23.87 -33.82 27.28
C ASN A 279 -23.89 -33.00 25.97
N LEU A 280 -23.07 -33.36 24.99
CA LEU A 280 -23.03 -32.66 23.70
C LEU A 280 -24.11 -33.14 22.74
N VAL A 281 -24.47 -34.44 22.82
CA VAL A 281 -25.42 -35.07 21.90
C VAL A 281 -26.42 -35.96 22.62
N SER A 282 -27.57 -36.16 21.99
CA SER A 282 -28.63 -37.05 22.47
C SER A 282 -28.46 -38.49 21.96
N THR A 283 -29.06 -39.46 22.65
CA THR A 283 -29.12 -40.86 22.19
C THR A 283 -29.73 -41.00 20.79
N ALA A 284 -30.75 -40.18 20.47
CA ALA A 284 -31.35 -40.14 19.14
C ALA A 284 -30.37 -39.70 18.03
N THR A 285 -29.31 -38.97 18.36
CA THR A 285 -28.25 -38.61 17.40
C THR A 285 -27.30 -39.78 17.18
N ILE A 286 -26.98 -40.54 18.22
CA ILE A 286 -26.15 -41.76 18.13
C ILE A 286 -26.83 -42.78 17.20
N ASP A 287 -28.12 -43.05 17.42
CA ASP A 287 -28.88 -44.01 16.63
C ASP A 287 -28.92 -43.62 15.14
N ARG A 288 -29.13 -42.32 14.87
CA ARG A 288 -29.14 -41.79 13.50
C ARG A 288 -27.78 -41.89 12.83
N ALA A 289 -26.69 -41.53 13.53
CA ALA A 289 -25.34 -41.62 12.99
C ALA A 289 -24.94 -43.07 12.66
N MET A 290 -25.27 -44.01 13.55
CA MET A 290 -25.01 -45.44 13.33
C MET A 290 -25.89 -46.05 12.25
N ALA A 291 -27.15 -45.61 12.11
CA ALA A 291 -28.01 -46.01 11.00
C ALA A 291 -27.46 -45.52 9.66
N ARG A 292 -26.97 -44.27 9.61
CA ARG A 292 -26.33 -43.72 8.41
C ARG A 292 -25.07 -44.49 8.04
N LEU A 293 -24.24 -44.86 9.03
CA LEU A 293 -23.05 -45.66 8.80
C LEU A 293 -23.37 -47.05 8.23
N ARG A 294 -24.42 -47.71 8.72
CA ARG A 294 -24.90 -48.99 8.16
C ARG A 294 -25.37 -48.84 6.71
N GLN A 295 -26.10 -47.76 6.41
CA GLN A 295 -26.52 -47.49 5.04
C GLN A 295 -25.31 -47.32 4.10
N ILE A 296 -24.27 -46.60 4.53
CA ILE A 296 -23.03 -46.46 3.75
C ILE A 296 -22.35 -47.82 3.58
N GLN A 297 -22.41 -48.70 4.58
CA GLN A 297 -21.87 -50.06 4.50
C GLN A 297 -22.60 -50.91 3.45
N GLU A 298 -23.92 -50.79 3.33
CA GLU A 298 -24.73 -51.47 2.32
C GLU A 298 -24.49 -50.91 0.90
N GLU A 299 -24.13 -49.62 0.79
CA GLU A 299 -23.84 -48.94 -0.48
C GLU A 299 -22.40 -49.21 -0.99
N LEU A 300 -21.50 -49.68 -0.12
CA LEU A 300 -20.12 -49.98 -0.49
C LEU A 300 -20.01 -51.38 -1.13
N PRO A 301 -19.41 -51.51 -2.33
CA PRO A 301 -19.15 -52.82 -2.92
C PRO A 301 -18.13 -53.58 -2.07
N ASP A 302 -18.36 -54.89 -1.85
CA ASP A 302 -17.40 -55.80 -1.22
C ASP A 302 -16.07 -55.72 -1.95
N THR A 303 -15.13 -54.96 -1.39
CA THR A 303 -13.78 -54.86 -1.92
C THR A 303 -12.91 -55.84 -1.14
N GLU A 304 -13.11 -57.13 -1.40
CA GLU A 304 -11.98 -58.05 -1.36
C GLU A 304 -11.05 -57.63 -2.51
N GLU A 305 -9.75 -57.56 -2.25
CA GLU A 305 -8.67 -57.14 -3.18
C GLU A 305 -8.34 -55.64 -3.25
N GLN A 306 -7.53 -55.17 -2.29
CA GLN A 306 -6.46 -54.17 -2.54
C GLN A 306 -5.46 -54.16 -1.37
N GLN A 307 -4.78 -55.30 -1.18
CA GLN A 307 -3.51 -55.39 -0.45
C GLN A 307 -2.45 -55.91 -1.43
N GLN A 308 -2.15 -55.16 -2.48
CA GLN A 308 -1.04 -55.45 -3.38
C GLN A 308 -0.73 -54.24 -4.27
N ASP A 309 -0.39 -53.07 -3.70
CA ASP A 309 0.33 -52.05 -4.50
C ASP A 309 1.08 -50.97 -3.70
N HIS A 310 1.85 -51.38 -2.68
CA HIS A 310 2.77 -50.45 -2.00
C HIS A 310 4.25 -50.87 -2.00
N THR A 311 4.65 -51.81 -2.86
CA THR A 311 6.05 -52.28 -2.98
C THR A 311 6.72 -52.01 -4.31
N VAL A 312 6.16 -51.18 -5.20
CA VAL A 312 6.80 -50.85 -6.50
C VAL A 312 6.87 -49.34 -6.75
N VAL A 313 7.39 -48.56 -5.80
CA VAL A 313 7.97 -47.23 -6.11
C VAL A 313 9.24 -47.04 -5.28
N SER A 314 10.22 -47.92 -5.47
CA SER A 314 11.60 -47.69 -5.05
C SER A 314 12.58 -48.39 -6.00
N ALA A 315 12.44 -48.11 -7.29
CA ALA A 315 13.46 -48.44 -8.27
C ALA A 315 13.37 -47.47 -9.46
N GLY A 316 14.36 -46.57 -9.57
CA GLY A 316 14.67 -45.87 -10.81
C GLY A 316 14.55 -44.36 -10.74
N SER A 317 15.65 -43.69 -10.41
CA SER A 317 16.22 -42.58 -11.19
C SER A 317 17.44 -41.98 -10.48
N TYR A 318 18.60 -42.63 -10.60
CA TYR A 318 19.90 -41.94 -10.59
C TYR A 318 20.64 -42.39 -11.84
N ASN A 319 20.54 -41.57 -12.89
CA ASN A 319 21.45 -41.57 -14.02
C ASN A 319 21.68 -40.12 -14.43
N GLY A 320 22.92 -39.67 -14.28
CA GLY A 320 23.37 -38.33 -14.63
C GLY A 320 24.88 -38.22 -14.46
N ASN A 321 25.63 -38.84 -15.38
CA ASN A 321 27.03 -38.51 -15.64
C ASN A 321 27.07 -37.47 -16.76
N ALA A 322 27.67 -36.31 -16.47
CA ALA A 322 28.53 -35.45 -17.32
C ALA A 322 28.45 -34.00 -16.82
#